data_AF-X0X2X7-F1
#
_entry.id   AF-X0X2X7-F1
#
_cell.length_a   1.000
_cell.length_b   1.000
_cell.length_c   1.000
_cell.angle_alpha   90.00
_cell.angle_beta   90.00
_cell.angle_gamma   90.00
#
_symmetry.space_group_name_H-M   'P 1'
#
loop_
_entity.id
_entity.type
_entity.pdbx_description
1 polymer ?
#
loop_
_entity_poly.entity_id
_entity_poly.type
_entity_poly.pdbx_seq_one_letter_code
_entity_poly.pdbx_strand_id
1 'polypeptide(L)' 'TLPRVTGTHEQNWVRACKSGKPTGANFDYSGPLTEVVLLGNIAKRMDRKLSWDGENMKVTNVPEANELVRLPYRNGWTL' A
#
# COMPACT_ATOMS: atom_id res chain seq x y z
N THR A 1 -13.57 -12.30 -8.38
CA THR A 1 -13.14 -12.31 -6.96
C THR A 1 -11.92 -13.20 -6.83
N LEU A 2 -10.93 -12.85 -5.98
CA LEU A 2 -9.70 -13.63 -5.81
C LEU A 2 -10.00 -15.03 -5.23
N PRO A 3 -9.30 -16.10 -5.65
CA PRO A 3 -9.51 -17.44 -5.13
C PRO A 3 -9.14 -17.51 -3.65
N ARG A 4 -9.96 -18.18 -2.85
CA ARG A 4 -9.67 -18.38 -1.42
C ARG A 4 -8.47 -19.33 -1.26
N VAL A 5 -7.55 -18.97 -0.38
CA VAL A 5 -6.41 -19.82 -0.02
C VAL A 5 -6.93 -21.09 0.66
N THR A 6 -6.49 -22.24 0.17
CA THR A 6 -6.73 -23.54 0.80
C THR A 6 -5.59 -23.90 1.76
N GLY A 7 -5.93 -24.48 2.91
CA GLY A 7 -4.96 -24.73 3.98
C GLY A 7 -4.56 -23.44 4.67
N THR A 8 -3.27 -23.29 4.96
CA THR A 8 -2.76 -22.15 5.72
C THR A 8 -2.19 -21.03 4.81
N HIS A 9 -1.96 -19.84 5.37
CA HIS A 9 -1.57 -18.64 4.61
C HIS A 9 -0.21 -18.80 3.90
N GLU A 10 0.80 -19.21 4.64
CA GLU A 10 2.16 -19.56 4.24
C GLU A 10 2.22 -20.71 3.22
N GLN A 11 1.26 -21.63 3.23
CA GLN A 11 1.17 -22.66 2.19
C GLN A 11 0.79 -22.05 0.82
N ASN A 12 0.13 -20.89 0.77
CA ASN A 12 -0.08 -20.17 -0.49
C ASN A 12 1.25 -19.79 -1.14
N TRP A 13 2.19 -19.27 -0.35
CA TRP A 13 3.52 -18.89 -0.81
C TRP A 13 4.32 -20.10 -1.29
N VAL A 14 4.37 -21.19 -0.50
CA VAL A 14 5.08 -22.43 -0.91
C VAL A 14 4.53 -22.98 -2.23
N ARG A 15 3.20 -23.00 -2.42
CA ARG A 15 2.58 -23.46 -3.67
C ARG A 15 2.87 -22.53 -4.85
N ALA A 16 2.85 -21.22 -4.63
CA ALA A 16 3.21 -20.23 -5.65
C ALA A 16 4.65 -20.46 -6.14
N CYS A 17 5.60 -20.59 -5.22
CA CYS A 17 7.00 -20.90 -5.55
C CYS A 17 7.17 -22.20 -6.34
N LYS A 18 6.40 -23.25 -6.00
CA LYS A 18 6.47 -24.54 -6.70
C LYS A 18 5.78 -24.57 -8.06
N SER A 19 4.74 -23.75 -8.26
CA SER A 19 3.91 -23.78 -9.48
C SER A 19 4.21 -22.65 -10.47
N GLY A 20 4.98 -21.63 -10.05
CA GLY A 20 5.20 -20.41 -10.83
C GLY A 20 3.97 -19.50 -10.92
N LYS A 21 2.87 -19.83 -10.22
CA LYS A 21 1.66 -18.99 -10.18
C LYS A 21 1.78 -17.89 -9.11
N PRO A 22 1.16 -16.72 -9.30
CA PRO A 22 1.17 -15.65 -8.31
C PRO A 22 0.56 -16.07 -6.96
N THR A 23 1.03 -15.43 -5.88
CA THR A 23 0.38 -15.48 -4.56
C THR A 23 -0.92 -14.68 -4.57
N GLY A 24 -1.79 -14.93 -3.58
CA GLY A 24 -3.04 -14.19 -3.43
C GLY A 24 -2.87 -12.74 -2.99
N ALA A 25 -1.68 -12.36 -2.51
CA ALA A 25 -1.34 -11.03 -2.01
C ALA A 25 0.00 -10.55 -2.62
N ASN A 26 0.11 -10.60 -3.95
CA ASN A 26 1.26 -10.08 -4.68
C ASN A 26 1.39 -8.54 -4.54
N PHE A 27 2.45 -7.95 -5.09
CA PHE A 27 2.69 -6.50 -4.97
C PHE A 27 1.65 -5.65 -5.70
N ASP A 28 1.12 -6.10 -6.84
CA ASP A 28 0.09 -5.38 -7.59
C ASP A 28 -1.19 -5.19 -6.78
N TYR A 29 -1.49 -6.13 -5.88
CA TYR A 29 -2.60 -6.04 -4.94
C TYR A 29 -2.20 -5.36 -3.62
N SER A 30 -1.12 -5.83 -3.01
CA SER A 30 -0.73 -5.44 -1.65
C SER A 30 -0.19 -4.00 -1.57
N GLY A 31 0.39 -3.49 -2.67
CA GLY A 31 0.86 -2.10 -2.79
C GLY A 31 -0.29 -1.10 -2.63
N PRO A 32 -1.30 -1.11 -3.52
CA PRO A 32 -2.46 -0.24 -3.41
C PRO A 32 -3.26 -0.42 -2.11
N LEU A 33 -3.33 -1.66 -1.59
CA LEU A 33 -3.95 -1.91 -0.28
C LEU A 33 -3.20 -1.16 0.84
N THR A 34 -1.88 -1.28 0.88
CA THR A 34 -1.04 -0.61 1.88
C THR A 34 -1.15 0.90 1.76
N GLU A 35 -1.13 1.41 0.53
CA GLU A 35 -1.31 2.82 0.23
C GLU A 35 -2.61 3.37 0.83
N VAL A 36 -3.75 2.70 0.64
CA VAL A 36 -5.04 3.11 1.22
C VAL A 36 -5.01 3.10 2.75
N VAL A 37 -4.39 2.09 3.37
CA VAL A 37 -4.26 2.02 4.83
C VAL A 37 -3.43 3.21 5.37
N LEU A 38 -2.33 3.55 4.70
CA LEU A 38 -1.47 4.68 5.08
C LEU A 38 -2.19 6.02 4.90
N LEU A 39 -2.94 6.20 3.81
CA LEU A 39 -3.77 7.38 3.60
C LEU A 39 -4.84 7.53 4.69
N GLY A 40 -5.40 6.43 5.18
CA GLY A 40 -6.32 6.41 6.32
C GLY A 40 -5.70 7.02 7.58
N ASN A 41 -4.42 6.74 7.85
CA ASN A 41 -3.70 7.33 8.99
C ASN A 41 -3.51 8.85 8.82
N ILE A 42 -3.18 9.32 7.61
CA ILE A 42 -3.05 10.75 7.33
C ILE A 42 -4.40 11.45 7.51
N ALA A 43 -5.46 10.89 6.92
CA ALA A 43 -6.82 11.42 7.04
C ALA A 43 -7.26 11.50 8.51
N LYS A 44 -6.97 10.46 9.30
CA LYS A 44 -7.26 10.44 10.74
C LYS A 44 -6.46 11.48 11.52
N ARG A 45 -5.18 11.66 11.21
CA ARG A 45 -4.31 12.64 11.88
C ARG A 45 -4.75 14.07 11.63
N MET A 46 -5.27 14.35 10.44
CA MET A 46 -5.72 15.69 10.04
C MET A 46 -7.18 15.95 10.39
N ASP A 47 -7.94 14.91 10.71
CA ASP A 47 -9.39 14.94 10.88
C ASP A 47 -10.12 15.51 9.64
N ARG A 48 -9.67 15.09 8.45
CA ARG A 48 -10.18 15.57 7.15
C ARG A 48 -10.36 14.43 6.16
N LYS A 49 -11.33 14.58 5.26
CA LYS A 49 -11.46 13.73 4.08
C LYS A 49 -10.42 14.13 3.04
N LEU A 50 -9.60 13.17 2.61
CA LEU A 50 -8.57 13.37 1.59
C LEU A 50 -9.04 12.82 0.24
N SER A 51 -8.82 13.60 -0.82
CA SER A 51 -8.95 13.17 -2.20
C SER A 51 -7.55 12.86 -2.73
N TRP A 52 -7.39 11.67 -3.28
CA TRP A 52 -6.09 11.08 -3.57
C TRP A 52 -5.90 10.81 -5.05
N ASP A 53 -4.79 11.29 -5.59
CA ASP A 53 -4.29 10.97 -6.91
C ASP A 53 -3.18 9.92 -6.76
N GLY A 54 -3.53 8.65 -7.00
CA GLY A 54 -2.61 7.53 -6.86
C GLY A 54 -1.54 7.44 -7.95
N GLU A 55 -1.79 8.00 -9.13
CA GLU A 55 -0.78 8.01 -10.20
C GLU A 55 0.37 8.96 -9.83
N ASN A 56 0.04 10.14 -9.30
CA ASN A 56 1.03 11.13 -8.90
C ASN A 56 1.42 11.06 -7.41
N MET A 57 0.82 10.14 -6.65
CA MET A 57 1.00 9.97 -5.21
C MET A 57 0.80 11.27 -4.43
N LYS A 58 -0.33 11.95 -4.65
CA LYS A 58 -0.59 13.28 -4.08
C LYS A 58 -2.02 13.47 -3.57
N VAL A 59 -2.17 14.19 -2.46
CA VAL A 59 -3.46 14.70 -1.98
C VAL A 59 -3.82 15.96 -2.76
N THR A 60 -5.02 16.00 -3.34
CA THR A 60 -5.46 17.08 -4.26
C THR A 60 -6.30 18.16 -3.61
N ASN A 61 -6.91 17.89 -2.45
CA ASN A 61 -7.86 18.80 -1.80
C ASN A 61 -7.38 19.41 -0.48
N VAL A 62 -6.25 18.94 0.06
CA VAL A 62 -5.65 19.42 1.32
C VAL A 62 -4.12 19.47 1.13
N PRO A 63 -3.57 20.58 0.60
CA PRO A 63 -2.16 20.67 0.22
C PRO A 63 -1.19 20.33 1.36
N GLU A 64 -1.49 20.75 2.59
CA GLU A 64 -0.69 20.51 3.79
C GLU A 64 -0.58 19.02 4.16
N ALA A 65 -1.49 18.17 3.68
CA ALA A 65 -1.41 16.72 3.88
C ALA A 65 -0.21 16.09 3.18
N ASN A 66 0.29 16.73 2.10
CA ASN A 66 1.39 16.18 1.29
C ASN A 66 2.72 16.15 2.05
N GLU A 67 2.89 16.95 3.11
CA GLU A 67 4.05 16.88 4.01
C GLU A 67 4.14 15.54 4.75
N LEU A 68 3.01 14.84 4.90
CA LEU A 68 2.91 13.54 5.57
C LEU A 68 2.98 12.36 4.59
N VAL A 69 2.89 12.62 3.28
CA VAL A 69 2.93 11.58 2.23
C VAL A 69 4.37 11.10 1.98
N ARG A 70 5.33 12.03 1.97
CA ARG A 70 6.76 11.70 1.82
C ARG A 70 7.56 12.35 2.92
N LEU A 71 8.10 11.53 3.82
CA LEU A 71 9.02 11.98 4.85
C LEU A 71 10.45 12.05 4.29
N PRO A 72 11.25 13.04 4.70
CA PRO A 72 12.64 13.11 4.31
C PRO A 72 13.37 11.86 4.81
N TYR A 73 14.16 11.24 3.92
CA TYR A 73 15.07 10.17 4.34
C TYR A 73 16.13 10.71 5.31
N ARG A 74 16.61 9.83 6.19
CA ARG A 74 17.73 10.16 7.07
C ARG A 74 18.98 10.43 6.24
N ASN A 75 19.80 11.39 6.65
CA ASN A 75 21.09 11.69 6.02
C ASN A 75 21.91 10.41 5.75
N GLY A 76 22.39 10.28 4.51
CA GLY A 76 23.15 9.11 4.03
C GLY A 76 22.31 7.99 3.40
N TRP A 77 20.99 8.11 3.37
CA TRP A 77 20.10 7.14 2.73
C TRP A 77 19.41 7.75 1.50
N THR A 78 19.51 7.08 0.34
CA THR A 78 18.82 7.42 -0.91
C THR A 78 18.16 6.17 -1.48
N LEU A 79 16.99 6.34 -2.11
CA LEU A 79 16.26 5.26 -2.80
C LEU A 79 16.66 5.20 -4.28
#